data_AF-A0A7J6RXV1-F1
#
_entry.id   AF-A0A7J6RXV1-F1
#
_cell.length_a   1.000
_cell.length_b   1.000
_cell.length_c   1.000
_cell.angle_alpha   90.00
_cell.angle_beta   90.00
_cell.angle_gamma   90.00
#
_symmetry.space_group_name_H-M   'P 1'
#
loop_
_entity.id
_entity.type
_entity.pdbx_description
1 polymer ?
#
loop_
_entity_poly.entity_id
_entity_poly.type
_entity_poly.pdbx_seq_one_letter_code
_entity_poly.pdbx_strand_id
1 'polypeptide(L)'
;MIIALVLAVIFHPSLNAFMPADIAWTYALYLESVTVLPQLFMFQKQGKVEAFTSHFLAGQALSRVCSFIFWWSSYKELNDPKYPTKAYVGYWVMLMQLLQLIVMGDFIYHYINCLRKGVPVTFILSDAV
;
A
#
# COMPACT_ATOMS: atom_id res chain seq x y z
N MET A 1 -13.06 7.24 -3.92
CA MET A 1 -13.27 7.60 -2.49
C MET A 1 -14.61 7.08 -1.97
N ILE A 2 -15.74 7.41 -2.60
CA ILE A 2 -17.07 6.89 -2.19
C ILE A 2 -17.14 5.36 -2.21
N ILE A 3 -16.58 4.72 -3.25
CA ILE A 3 -16.52 3.24 -3.35
C ILE A 3 -15.73 2.63 -2.17
N ALA A 4 -14.62 3.25 -1.75
CA ALA A 4 -13.83 2.80 -0.61
C ALA A 4 -14.61 2.94 0.71
N LEU A 5 -15.41 4.01 0.85
CA LEU A 5 -16.28 4.21 2.02
C LEU A 5 -17.36 3.12 2.09
N VAL A 6 -18.04 2.86 0.96
CA VAL A 6 -19.08 1.83 0.87
C VAL A 6 -18.50 0.44 1.15
N LEU A 7 -17.34 0.12 0.57
CA LEU A 7 -16.65 -1.15 0.84
C LEU A 7 -16.20 -1.27 2.30
N ALA A 8 -15.72 -0.18 2.92
CA ALA A 8 -15.33 -0.20 4.33
C ALA A 8 -16.51 -0.40 5.28
N VAL A 9 -17.70 0.13 4.94
CA VAL A 9 -18.91 -0.10 5.75
C VAL A 9 -19.44 -1.53 5.60
N ILE A 10 -19.29 -2.14 4.41
CA ILE A 10 -19.79 -3.51 4.14
C ILE A 10 -18.79 -4.57 4.64
N PHE A 11 -17.49 -4.33 4.48
CA PHE A 11 -16.40 -5.25 4.80
C PHE A 11 -15.45 -4.66 5.85
N HIS A 12 -15.93 -4.36 7.06
CA HIS A 12 -15.05 -4.01 8.19
C HIS A 12 -14.77 -5.22 9.09
N PRO A 13 -13.54 -5.38 9.63
CA PRO A 13 -13.29 -6.25 10.77
C PRO A 13 -14.05 -5.76 12.00
N SER A 14 -14.37 -6.66 12.91
CA SER A 14 -14.75 -6.30 14.29
C SER A 14 -13.57 -6.60 15.19
N LEU A 15 -12.62 -5.68 15.27
CA LEU A 15 -11.36 -5.90 15.99
C LEU A 15 -11.52 -5.58 17.48
N ASN A 16 -12.16 -4.45 17.79
CA ASN A 16 -12.20 -3.88 19.15
C ASN A 16 -13.61 -3.71 19.75
N ALA A 17 -14.63 -4.32 19.15
CA ALA A 17 -16.04 -4.15 19.51
C ALA A 17 -16.55 -2.69 19.44
N PHE A 18 -15.77 -1.78 18.84
CA PHE A 18 -16.11 -0.39 18.61
C PHE A 18 -16.21 -0.13 17.11
N MET A 19 -17.43 -0.27 16.60
CA MET A 19 -17.77 -0.23 15.17
C MET A 19 -17.21 1.00 14.41
N PRO A 20 -17.22 2.24 14.96
CA PRO A 20 -16.72 3.40 14.23
C PRO A 20 -15.21 3.38 13.97
N ALA A 21 -14.41 2.90 14.93
CA ALA A 21 -12.95 2.85 14.76
C ALA A 21 -12.53 1.79 13.75
N ASP A 22 -13.22 0.65 13.75
CA ASP A 22 -12.93 -0.45 12.83
C ASP A 22 -13.26 -0.06 11.37
N ILE A 23 -14.38 0.64 11.16
CA ILE A 23 -14.76 1.19 9.84
C ILE A 23 -13.76 2.27 9.40
N ALA A 24 -13.38 3.19 10.30
CA ALA A 24 -12.43 4.26 9.98
C ALA A 24 -11.05 3.71 9.58
N TRP A 25 -10.57 2.68 10.29
CA TRP A 25 -9.31 2.01 9.98
C TRP A 25 -9.36 1.29 8.62
N THR A 26 -10.43 0.54 8.35
CA THR A 26 -10.61 -0.16 7.07
C THR A 26 -10.76 0.82 5.91
N TYR A 27 -11.48 1.91 6.15
CA TYR A 27 -11.63 3.00 5.19
C TYR A 27 -10.29 3.66 4.87
N ALA A 28 -9.46 3.91 5.87
CA ALA A 28 -8.12 4.46 5.66
C ALA A 28 -7.28 3.55 4.75
N LEU A 29 -7.28 2.23 4.99
CA LEU A 29 -6.59 1.26 4.12
C LEU A 29 -7.09 1.29 2.67
N TYR A 30 -8.41 1.25 2.46
CA TYR A 30 -8.96 1.27 1.10
C TYR A 30 -8.75 2.59 0.38
N LEU A 31 -8.87 3.71 1.10
CA LEU A 31 -8.63 5.04 0.56
C LEU A 31 -7.19 5.18 0.08
N GLU A 32 -6.24 4.68 0.86
CA GLU A 32 -4.82 4.70 0.49
C GLU A 32 -4.54 3.96 -0.82
N SER A 33 -5.11 2.75 -1.00
CA SER A 33 -4.95 2.01 -2.26
C SER A 33 -5.55 2.77 -3.45
N VAL A 34 -6.68 3.44 -3.27
CA VAL A 34 -7.31 4.26 -4.33
C VAL A 34 -6.49 5.50 -4.65
N THR A 35 -5.85 6.13 -3.67
CA THR A 35 -5.04 7.34 -3.89
C THR A 35 -3.73 7.08 -4.62
N VAL A 36 -3.19 5.86 -4.57
CA VAL A 36 -1.96 5.49 -5.29
C VAL A 36 -2.18 5.41 -6.81
N LEU A 37 -3.38 5.03 -7.27
CA LEU A 37 -3.71 4.88 -8.69
C LEU A 37 -3.56 6.17 -9.53
N PRO A 38 -4.18 7.32 -9.17
CA PRO A 38 -4.00 8.55 -9.94
C PRO A 38 -2.57 9.06 -9.87
N GLN A 39 -1.86 8.81 -8.77
CA GLN A 39 -0.45 9.14 -8.62
C GLN A 39 0.40 8.32 -9.61
N LEU A 40 0.14 7.02 -9.76
CA LEU A 40 0.80 6.16 -10.74
C LEU A 40 0.52 6.60 -12.18
N PHE A 41 -0.74 6.96 -12.49
CA PHE A 41 -1.14 7.43 -13.82
C PHE A 41 -0.47 8.75 -14.20
N MET A 42 -0.30 9.66 -13.24
CA MET A 42 0.44 10.91 -13.44
C MET A 42 1.91 10.64 -13.83
N PHE A 43 2.56 9.65 -13.20
CA PHE A 43 3.93 9.27 -13.57
C PHE A 43 4.02 8.73 -14.99
N GLN A 44 3.11 7.84 -15.39
CA GLN A 44 3.07 7.29 -16.75
C GLN A 44 2.91 8.40 -17.81
N LYS A 45 2.15 9.45 -17.50
CA LYS A 45 1.87 10.54 -18.45
C LYS A 45 3.00 11.58 -18.54
N GLN A 46 3.74 11.81 -17.47
CA GLN A 46 4.79 12.85 -17.46
C GLN A 46 6.11 12.39 -18.08
N GLY A 47 6.42 11.08 -18.10
CA GLY A 47 7.64 10.52 -18.70
C GLY A 47 8.97 10.96 -18.04
N LYS A 48 8.93 12.00 -17.21
CA LYS A 48 10.01 12.52 -16.34
C LYS A 48 9.41 12.81 -14.98
N VAL A 49 10.06 12.32 -13.93
CA VAL A 49 9.61 12.50 -12.54
C VAL A 49 10.58 13.43 -11.83
N GLU A 50 10.13 14.45 -11.11
CA GLU A 50 11.07 15.27 -10.34
C GLU A 50 11.76 14.46 -9.24
N ALA A 51 13.04 14.74 -8.99
CA ALA A 51 13.82 14.02 -7.98
C ALA A 51 13.15 14.04 -6.60
N PHE A 52 12.56 15.18 -6.20
CA PHE A 52 11.81 15.29 -4.94
C PHE A 52 10.64 14.30 -4.86
N THR A 53 9.83 14.20 -5.92
CA THR A 53 8.69 13.28 -5.97
C THR A 53 9.14 11.82 -5.92
N SER A 54 10.28 11.50 -6.55
CA SER A 54 10.84 10.14 -6.50
C SER A 54 11.26 9.72 -5.08
N HIS A 55 11.89 10.61 -4.32
CA HIS A 55 12.28 10.34 -2.93
C HIS A 55 11.05 10.22 -2.01
N PHE A 56 10.03 11.05 -2.23
CA PHE A 56 8.76 10.95 -1.51
C PHE A 56 8.10 9.58 -1.71
N LEU A 57 8.03 9.09 -2.96
CA LEU A 57 7.50 7.76 -3.27
C LEU A 57 8.34 6.64 -2.66
N ALA A 58 9.67 6.79 -2.62
CA ALA A 58 10.53 5.82 -1.96
C ALA A 58 10.25 5.76 -0.45
N GLY A 59 10.02 6.91 0.20
CA GLY A 59 9.57 6.96 1.59
C GLY A 59 8.19 6.34 1.81
N GLN A 60 7.25 6.61 0.90
CA GLN A 60 5.93 6.00 0.91
C GLN A 60 6.03 4.47 0.76
N ALA A 61 6.88 3.97 -0.14
CA ALA A 61 7.13 2.55 -0.34
C ALA A 61 7.70 1.88 0.92
N LEU A 62 8.69 2.52 1.55
CA LEU A 62 9.26 2.03 2.80
C LEU A 62 8.20 1.94 3.90
N SER A 63 7.35 2.95 4.03
CA SER A 63 6.23 2.93 4.98
C SER A 63 5.32 1.71 4.76
N ARG A 64 5.01 1.34 3.50
CA ARG A 64 4.21 0.15 3.19
C ARG A 64 4.88 -1.16 3.55
N VAL A 65 6.19 -1.28 3.32
CA VAL A 65 6.96 -2.45 3.73
C VAL A 65 6.91 -2.60 5.26
N CYS A 66 7.09 -1.50 6.00
CA CYS A 66 6.98 -1.51 7.45
C CYS A 66 5.57 -1.90 7.93
N SER A 67 4.51 -1.37 7.29
CA SER A 67 3.13 -1.77 7.61
C SER A 67 2.88 -3.26 7.33
N PHE A 68 3.37 -3.79 6.21
CA PHE A 68 3.24 -5.22 5.91
C PHE A 68 3.96 -6.10 6.94
N ILE A 69 5.17 -5.72 7.36
CA ILE A 69 5.93 -6.44 8.41
C ILE A 69 5.17 -6.40 9.75
N PHE A 70 4.61 -5.24 10.11
CA PHE A 70 3.80 -5.10 11.32
C PHE A 70 2.59 -6.04 11.28
N TRP A 71 1.80 -6.03 10.21
CA TRP A 71 0.62 -6.89 10.08
C TRP A 71 0.99 -8.36 9.95
N TRP A 72 2.11 -8.70 9.30
CA TRP A 72 2.65 -10.06 9.27
C TRP A 72 3.01 -10.57 10.66
N SER A 73 3.59 -9.72 11.52
CA SER A 73 3.88 -10.07 12.91
C SER A 73 2.61 -10.22 13.73
N SER A 74 1.68 -9.26 13.63
CA SER A 74 0.40 -9.29 14.34
C SER A 74 -0.52 -10.43 13.89
N TYR A 75 -0.34 -10.95 12.67
CA TYR A 75 -1.08 -12.10 12.16
C TYR A 75 -0.89 -13.35 13.01
N LYS A 76 0.29 -13.55 13.62
CA LYS A 76 0.54 -14.67 14.55
C LYS A 76 -0.21 -14.53 15.88
N GLU A 77 -0.40 -13.31 16.39
CA GLU A 77 -1.13 -13.04 17.64
C GLU A 77 -2.65 -13.08 17.47
N LEU A 78 -3.15 -12.78 16.26
CA LEU A 78 -4.59 -12.77 15.96
C LEU A 78 -5.20 -14.15 15.69
N ASN A 79 -4.38 -15.19 15.50
CA ASN A 79 -4.81 -16.54 15.14
C ASN A 79 -5.09 -17.42 16.38
N ASP A 80 -5.72 -16.83 17.40
CA ASP A 80 -6.23 -17.58 18.55
C ASP A 80 -7.46 -18.42 18.07
N PRO A 81 -7.45 -19.75 18.23
CA PRO A 81 -8.50 -20.66 17.70
C PRO A 81 -9.91 -20.41 18.26
N LYS A 82 -10.07 -19.44 19.17
CA LYS A 82 -11.31 -19.12 19.86
C LYS A 82 -12.30 -18.25 19.05
N TYR A 83 -11.86 -17.53 18.00
CA TYR A 83 -12.72 -16.62 17.23
C TYR A 83 -12.49 -16.71 15.70
N PRO A 84 -13.11 -17.68 14.99
CA PRO A 84 -12.85 -17.95 13.57
C PRO A 84 -13.25 -16.81 12.62
N THR A 85 -14.16 -15.92 13.01
CA THR A 85 -14.57 -14.76 12.19
C THR A 85 -13.51 -13.66 12.11
N LYS A 86 -12.58 -13.56 13.07
CA LYS A 86 -11.47 -12.58 13.04
C LYS A 86 -10.38 -12.96 12.04
N ALA A 87 -10.24 -14.25 11.71
CA ALA A 87 -9.22 -14.73 10.80
C ALA A 87 -9.44 -14.27 9.35
N TYR A 88 -10.68 -14.27 8.85
CA TYR A 88 -11.00 -13.96 7.45
C TYR A 88 -10.59 -12.54 7.06
N VAL A 89 -10.81 -11.56 7.95
CA VAL A 89 -10.44 -10.17 7.68
C VAL A 89 -8.94 -9.95 7.78
N GLY A 90 -8.25 -10.66 8.67
CA GLY A 90 -6.78 -10.68 8.71
C GLY A 90 -6.18 -11.16 7.39
N TYR A 91 -6.66 -12.27 6.84
CA TYR A 91 -6.23 -12.74 5.52
C TYR A 91 -6.50 -11.70 4.41
N TRP A 92 -7.67 -11.04 4.44
CA TRP A 92 -8.03 -10.03 3.44
C TRP A 92 -7.09 -8.83 3.47
N VAL A 93 -6.78 -8.30 4.65
CA VAL A 93 -5.87 -7.15 4.82
C VAL A 93 -4.45 -7.50 4.37
N MET A 94 -3.97 -8.70 4.74
CA MET A 94 -2.66 -9.19 4.30
C MET A 94 -2.57 -9.33 2.79
N LEU A 95 -3.64 -9.85 2.16
CA LEU A 95 -3.71 -9.99 0.70
C LEU A 95 -3.73 -8.62 0.00
N MET A 96 -4.50 -7.64 0.52
CA MET A 96 -4.51 -6.27 -0.02
C MET A 96 -3.14 -5.59 0.09
N GLN A 97 -2.47 -5.73 1.23
CA GLN A 97 -1.12 -5.15 1.44
C GLN A 97 -0.07 -5.83 0.55
N LEU A 98 -0.17 -7.14 0.37
CA LEU A 98 0.72 -7.87 -0.55
C LEU A 98 0.53 -7.40 -2.00
N LEU A 99 -0.71 -7.27 -2.47
CA LEU A 99 -1.00 -6.76 -3.81
C LEU A 99 -0.45 -5.33 -3.99
N GLN A 100 -0.59 -4.48 -2.98
CA GLN A 100 -0.08 -3.11 -3.02
C GLN A 100 1.46 -3.08 -3.08
N LEU A 101 2.15 -3.97 -2.37
CA LEU A 101 3.60 -4.14 -2.46
C LEU A 101 4.04 -4.63 -3.84
N ILE A 102 3.30 -5.55 -4.47
CA ILE A 102 3.61 -6.03 -5.82
C ILE A 102 3.53 -4.88 -6.83
N VAL A 103 2.45 -4.09 -6.78
CA VAL A 103 2.27 -2.92 -7.68
C VAL A 103 3.38 -1.88 -7.48
N MET A 104 3.78 -1.63 -6.23
CA MET A 104 4.87 -0.70 -5.92
C MET A 104 6.26 -1.28 -6.21
N GLY A 105 6.39 -2.61 -6.32
CA GLY A 105 7.66 -3.30 -6.53
C GLY A 105 8.37 -2.89 -7.82
N ASP A 106 7.60 -2.69 -8.90
CA ASP A 106 8.15 -2.24 -10.19
C ASP A 106 8.80 -0.84 -10.08
N PHE A 107 8.12 0.07 -9.37
CA PHE A 107 8.66 1.40 -9.06
C PHE A 107 9.93 1.32 -8.21
N ILE A 108 9.93 0.51 -7.14
CA ILE A 108 11.09 0.35 -6.24
C ILE A 108 12.29 -0.20 -7.01
N TYR A 109 12.08 -1.20 -7.87
CA TYR A 109 13.14 -1.81 -8.68
C TYR A 109 13.81 -0.78 -9.59
N HIS A 110 13.01 -0.02 -10.36
CA HIS A 110 13.53 1.02 -11.24
C HIS A 110 14.22 2.14 -10.46
N TYR A 111 13.66 2.56 -9.33
CA TYR A 111 14.26 3.58 -8.46
C TYR A 111 15.63 3.17 -7.92
N ILE A 112 15.79 1.92 -7.46
CA ILE A 112 17.08 1.39 -6.97
C ILE A 112 18.10 1.29 -8.11
N ASN A 113 17.69 0.86 -9.31
CA ASN A 113 18.58 0.79 -10.47
C ASN A 113 19.10 2.18 -10.87
N CYS A 114 18.25 3.22 -10.86
CA CYS A 114 18.70 4.59 -11.11
C CYS A 114 19.75 5.06 -10.09
N LEU A 115 19.54 4.76 -8.81
CA LEU A 115 20.49 5.10 -7.74
C LEU A 115 21.84 4.38 -7.91
N ARG A 116 21.82 3.08 -8.23
CA ARG A 116 23.05 2.28 -8.42
C ARG A 116 23.85 2.71 -9.65
N LYS A 117 23.18 3.11 -10.73
CA LYS A 117 23.82 3.61 -11.95
C LYS A 117 24.28 5.08 -11.82
N GLY A 118 23.93 5.78 -10.75
CA GLY A 118 24.24 7.20 -10.56
C GLY A 118 23.54 8.11 -11.58
N VAL A 119 22.50 7.62 -12.26
CA VAL A 119 21.72 8.36 -13.25
C VAL A 119 20.71 9.22 -12.50
N PRO A 120 20.48 10.49 -12.91
CA PRO A 120 19.47 11.31 -12.28
C PRO A 120 18.11 10.59 -12.34
N VAL A 121 17.49 10.46 -11.15
CA VAL A 121 16.22 9.76 -10.92
C VAL A 121 15.05 10.38 -11.70
N THR A 122 15.31 11.48 -12.40
CA THR A 122 14.38 12.12 -13.33
C THR A 122 14.04 11.32 -14.57
N PHE A 123 14.85 10.30 -14.92
CA PHE A 123 14.65 9.47 -16.12
C PHE A 123 14.11 8.05 -15.83
N ILE A 124 13.41 7.83 -14.71
CA ILE A 124 12.86 6.49 -14.34
C ILE A 124 12.05 5.82 -15.47
N LEU A 125 11.38 6.61 -16.34
CA LEU A 125 10.47 6.11 -17.39
C LEU A 125 10.93 6.39 -18.82
N SER A 126 12.10 7.01 -19.02
CA SER A 126 12.65 7.13 -20.37
C SER A 126 13.31 5.81 -20.71
N ASP A 127 13.01 5.22 -21.88
CA ASP A 127 13.50 3.92 -22.38
C ASP A 127 15.03 3.81 -22.58
N ALA A 128 15.84 4.53 -21.78
CA ALA A 128 17.28 4.64 -21.86
C ALA A 128 18.00 4.01 -20.64
N VAL A 129 17.38 3.06 -19.95
CA VAL A 129 17.98 2.27 -18.86
C VAL A 129 18.05 0.80 -19.21
#